data_AF-A0A7S1AW06-F1
#
_entry.id   AF-A0A7S1AW06-F1
#
_cell.length_a   1.000
_cell.length_b   1.000
_cell.length_c   1.000
_cell.angle_alpha   90.00
_cell.angle_beta   90.00
_cell.angle_gamma   90.00
#
_symmetry.space_group_name_H-M   'P 1'
#
loop_
_entity.id
_entity.type
_entity.pdbx_description
1 polymer ?
#
loop_
_entity_poly.entity_id
_entity_poly.type
_entity_poly.pdbx_seq_one_letter_code
_entity_poly.pdbx_strand_id
1 'polypeptide(L)'
;LSIMSCSWMLIRLHRMECLVGKRLFLRQLRGLSCADLFFVLSSLPLIVVSHPLWDSANTPSEVCTWIVMLATFFRHLSLWIEMHIAVTSLLQAFKVNAAKGLHCSFFFIWAPGLLLTLVSTLESPWTYNYVERVCVPGDWFHYSADSLTSADLALAMCICSTSYVASICRGWKRLPGSVQRRVSLRAEIYIANALVTYVLAFACFTNRALFQSRFFLTVAMTLELLGGALNTCAYACQSRYAAALNGDASAMRADLAASMVRPSFHVEFTERIPVTHGTLESEQQSL
;
A
#
# COMPACT_ATOMS: atom_id res chain seq x y z
N LEU A 1 -2.78 -8.71 -15.82
CA LEU A 1 -3.70 -8.34 -14.72
C LEU A 1 -3.32 -7.01 -14.08
N SER A 2 -2.11 -6.87 -13.52
CA SER A 2 -1.69 -5.66 -12.80
C SER A 2 -1.83 -4.35 -13.59
N ILE A 3 -1.43 -4.32 -14.87
CA ILE A 3 -1.60 -3.13 -15.74
C ILE A 3 -3.06 -2.68 -15.77
N MET A 4 -4.00 -3.62 -15.95
CA MET A 4 -5.43 -3.32 -15.99
C MET A 4 -5.92 -2.82 -14.63
N SER A 5 -5.52 -3.47 -13.53
CA SER A 5 -5.90 -3.10 -12.17
C SER A 5 -5.40 -1.70 -11.80
N CYS A 6 -4.11 -1.40 -12.03
CA CYS A 6 -3.52 -0.10 -11.74
C CYS A 6 -4.13 1.01 -12.62
N SER A 7 -4.33 0.76 -13.91
CA SER A 7 -4.97 1.71 -14.82
C SER A 7 -6.41 2.01 -14.41
N TRP A 8 -7.18 0.97 -14.06
CA TRP A 8 -8.54 1.12 -13.57
C TRP A 8 -8.58 1.93 -12.27
N MET A 9 -7.68 1.64 -11.32
CA MET A 9 -7.57 2.38 -10.07
C MET A 9 -7.23 3.85 -10.31
N LEU A 10 -6.28 4.16 -11.20
CA LEU A 10 -5.92 5.54 -11.57
C LEU A 10 -7.10 6.31 -12.15
N ILE A 11 -7.85 5.72 -13.08
CA ILE A 11 -9.04 6.33 -13.66
C ILE A 11 -10.09 6.62 -12.56
N ARG A 12 -10.29 5.66 -11.64
CA ARG A 12 -11.25 5.82 -10.53
C ARG A 12 -10.81 6.90 -9.55
N LEU A 13 -9.55 6.91 -9.12
CA LEU A 13 -8.99 7.90 -8.21
C LEU A 13 -9.05 9.31 -8.81
N HIS A 14 -8.77 9.46 -10.10
CA HIS A 14 -8.87 10.74 -10.79
C HIS A 14 -10.30 11.30 -10.76
N ARG A 15 -11.31 10.46 -11.02
CA ARG A 15 -12.71 10.85 -10.93
C ARG A 15 -13.11 11.24 -9.49
N MET A 16 -12.58 10.56 -8.49
CA MET A 16 -12.87 10.84 -7.08
C MET A 16 -12.21 12.12 -6.56
N GLU A 17 -11.03 12.49 -7.06
CA GLU A 17 -10.32 13.70 -6.65
C GLU A 17 -11.15 14.96 -6.95
N CYS A 18 -11.85 14.98 -8.08
CA CYS A 18 -12.79 16.05 -8.44
C CYS A 18 -13.97 16.18 -7.44
N LEU A 19 -14.35 15.08 -6.76
CA LEU A 19 -15.52 15.05 -5.87
C LEU A 19 -15.17 15.24 -4.39
N VAL A 20 -14.04 14.69 -3.94
CA VAL A 20 -13.69 14.56 -2.51
C VAL A 20 -12.62 15.58 -2.07
N GLY A 21 -12.04 16.31 -3.03
CA GLY A 21 -10.99 17.28 -2.79
C GLY A 21 -9.61 16.65 -2.53
N LYS A 22 -8.64 17.50 -2.22
CA LYS A 22 -7.21 17.17 -2.12
C LYS A 22 -6.85 16.45 -0.81
N ARG A 23 -7.34 15.22 -0.61
CA ARG A 23 -6.96 14.39 0.56
C ARG A 23 -5.61 13.71 0.34
N LEU A 24 -4.74 13.73 1.36
CA LEU A 24 -3.42 13.10 1.33
C LEU A 24 -3.48 11.63 0.88
N PHE A 25 -4.40 10.87 1.46
CA PHE A 25 -4.51 9.43 1.19
C PHE A 25 -4.76 9.15 -0.29
N LEU A 26 -5.72 9.83 -0.93
CA LEU A 26 -5.99 9.66 -2.37
C LEU A 26 -4.75 9.98 -3.23
N ARG A 27 -3.97 10.98 -2.83
CA ARG A 27 -2.72 11.34 -3.51
C ARG A 27 -1.64 10.26 -3.35
N GLN A 28 -1.52 9.67 -2.16
CA GLN A 28 -0.63 8.53 -1.90
C GLN A 28 -1.02 7.33 -2.78
N LEU A 29 -2.32 6.99 -2.84
CA LEU A 29 -2.81 5.88 -3.67
C LEU A 29 -2.54 6.07 -5.15
N ARG A 30 -2.71 7.30 -5.64
CA ARG A 30 -2.43 7.64 -7.03
C ARG A 30 -0.94 7.50 -7.32
N GLY A 31 -0.09 7.98 -6.41
CA GLY A 31 1.35 7.81 -6.52
C GLY A 31 1.76 6.33 -6.55
N LEU A 32 1.23 5.53 -5.63
CA LEU A 32 1.48 4.09 -5.56
C LEU A 32 1.04 3.38 -6.85
N SER A 33 -0.19 3.64 -7.31
CA SER A 33 -0.73 3.03 -8.53
C SER A 33 0.07 3.43 -9.78
N CYS A 34 0.57 4.68 -9.83
CA CYS A 34 1.49 5.11 -10.89
C CYS A 34 2.82 4.35 -10.81
N ALA A 35 3.44 4.30 -9.63
CA ALA A 35 4.72 3.62 -9.42
C ALA A 35 4.62 2.14 -9.81
N ASP A 36 3.58 1.43 -9.34
CA ASP A 36 3.34 0.03 -9.67
C ASP A 36 3.08 -0.19 -11.17
N LEU A 37 2.33 0.71 -11.82
CA LEU A 37 2.10 0.63 -13.26
C LEU A 37 3.41 0.75 -14.04
N PHE A 38 4.23 1.75 -13.71
CA PHE A 38 5.51 1.96 -14.38
C PHE A 38 6.53 0.87 -14.04
N PHE A 39 6.47 0.30 -12.84
CA PHE A 39 7.25 -0.88 -12.47
C PHE A 39 6.92 -2.09 -13.35
N VAL A 40 5.63 -2.39 -13.55
CA VAL A 40 5.22 -3.49 -14.43
C VAL A 40 5.59 -3.21 -15.89
N LEU A 41 5.39 -1.98 -16.37
CA LEU A 41 5.73 -1.58 -17.74
C LEU A 41 7.25 -1.67 -18.00
N SER A 42 8.08 -1.25 -17.04
CA SER A 42 9.54 -1.38 -17.13
C SER A 42 10.00 -2.83 -17.02
N SER A 43 9.25 -3.70 -16.35
CA SER A 43 9.58 -5.13 -16.27
C SER A 43 9.22 -5.93 -17.53
N LEU A 44 8.29 -5.46 -18.36
CA LEU A 44 7.89 -6.17 -19.59
C LEU A 44 9.06 -6.42 -20.55
N PRO A 45 9.92 -5.42 -20.86
CA PRO A 45 11.13 -5.68 -21.65
C PRO A 45 12.06 -6.75 -21.05
N LEU A 46 12.18 -6.87 -19.72
CA LEU A 46 13.00 -7.94 -19.10
C LEU A 46 12.43 -9.33 -19.41
N ILE A 47 11.10 -9.46 -19.39
CA ILE A 47 10.40 -10.72 -19.73
C ILE A 47 10.60 -11.04 -21.22
N VAL A 48 10.60 -10.03 -22.09
CA VAL A 48 10.83 -10.22 -23.54
C VAL A 48 12.28 -10.61 -23.82
N VAL A 49 13.25 -9.94 -23.20
CA VAL A 49 14.69 -10.22 -23.39
C VAL A 49 15.07 -11.60 -22.86
N SER A 50 14.42 -12.10 -21.81
CA SER A 50 14.61 -13.46 -21.30
C SER A 50 13.91 -14.54 -22.15
N HIS A 51 13.10 -14.15 -23.13
CA HIS A 51 12.40 -15.10 -23.99
C HIS A 51 13.36 -15.71 -25.04
N PRO A 52 13.32 -17.03 -25.29
CA PRO A 52 14.23 -17.70 -26.23
C PRO A 52 14.21 -17.20 -27.68
N LEU A 53 13.19 -16.44 -28.06
CA LEU A 53 13.05 -15.90 -29.42
C LEU A 53 13.91 -14.65 -29.67
N TRP A 54 14.52 -14.07 -28.62
CA TRP A 54 15.33 -12.86 -28.70
C TRP A 54 16.84 -13.17 -28.68
N ASP A 55 17.32 -14.02 -29.59
CA ASP A 55 18.75 -14.36 -29.71
C ASP A 55 19.49 -13.39 -30.66
N SER A 56 19.50 -12.08 -30.35
CA SER A 56 20.35 -11.11 -31.07
C SER A 56 21.68 -10.87 -30.34
N ALA A 57 22.80 -11.14 -31.01
CA ALA A 57 24.11 -11.35 -30.38
C ALA A 57 24.75 -10.14 -29.64
N ASN A 58 24.33 -8.89 -29.90
CA ASN A 58 25.14 -7.71 -29.48
C ASN A 58 24.39 -6.60 -28.72
N THR A 59 23.07 -6.64 -28.55
CA THR A 59 22.29 -5.59 -27.87
C THR A 59 21.78 -5.87 -26.44
N PRO A 60 21.96 -7.05 -25.80
CA PRO A 60 21.21 -7.34 -24.57
C PRO A 60 21.80 -6.71 -23.28
N SER A 61 23.09 -6.37 -23.22
CA SER A 61 23.72 -5.88 -21.98
C SER A 61 23.32 -4.46 -21.61
N GLU A 62 23.45 -3.48 -22.52
CA GLU A 62 23.05 -2.10 -22.27
C GLU A 62 21.55 -1.98 -22.00
N VAL A 63 20.76 -2.73 -22.77
CA VAL A 63 19.30 -2.82 -22.63
C VAL A 63 18.95 -3.34 -21.23
N CYS A 64 19.62 -4.40 -20.77
CA CYS A 64 19.47 -4.94 -19.43
C CYS A 64 19.76 -3.90 -18.33
N THR A 65 20.87 -3.16 -18.43
CA THR A 65 21.25 -2.13 -17.45
C THR A 65 20.17 -1.06 -17.31
N TRP A 66 19.73 -0.46 -18.42
CA TRP A 66 18.75 0.63 -18.39
C TRP A 66 17.36 0.17 -17.94
N ILE A 67 16.91 -0.99 -18.40
CA ILE A 67 15.60 -1.52 -18.02
C ILE A 67 15.59 -1.89 -16.54
N VAL A 68 16.62 -2.58 -16.04
CA VAL A 68 16.70 -2.94 -14.61
C VAL A 68 16.80 -1.68 -13.75
N MET A 69 17.59 -0.68 -14.15
CA MET A 69 17.65 0.61 -13.45
C MET A 69 16.26 1.25 -13.33
N LEU A 70 15.49 1.27 -14.42
CA LEU A 70 14.14 1.84 -14.43
C LEU A 70 13.18 1.04 -13.55
N ALA A 71 13.21 -0.29 -13.63
CA ALA A 71 12.39 -1.16 -12.79
C ALA A 71 12.73 -1.00 -11.31
N THR A 72 14.02 -0.97 -10.97
CA THR A 72 14.52 -0.76 -9.61
C THR A 72 14.07 0.59 -9.05
N PHE A 73 14.10 1.66 -9.86
CA PHE A 73 13.58 2.96 -9.45
C PHE A 73 12.11 2.93 -9.07
N PHE A 74 11.25 2.37 -9.93
CA PHE A 74 9.82 2.33 -9.64
C PHE A 74 9.48 1.38 -8.49
N ARG A 75 10.26 0.31 -8.31
CA ARG A 75 10.17 -0.56 -7.14
C ARG A 75 10.48 0.19 -5.85
N HIS A 76 11.63 0.89 -5.77
CA HIS A 76 11.95 1.71 -4.61
C HIS A 76 10.88 2.77 -4.37
N LEU A 77 10.45 3.47 -5.42
CA LEU A 77 9.38 4.46 -5.29
C LEU A 77 8.10 3.86 -4.71
N SER A 78 7.69 2.67 -5.16
CA SER A 78 6.53 1.95 -4.63
C SER A 78 6.70 1.64 -3.14
N LEU A 79 7.83 1.02 -2.74
CA LEU A 79 8.15 0.69 -1.35
C LEU A 79 8.12 1.93 -0.43
N TRP A 80 8.71 3.04 -0.86
CA TRP A 80 8.73 4.27 -0.07
C TRP A 80 7.35 4.92 0.07
N ILE A 81 6.50 4.82 -0.96
CA ILE A 81 5.11 5.28 -0.86
C ILE A 81 4.32 4.40 0.12
N GLU A 82 4.53 3.08 0.11
CA GLU A 82 3.90 2.17 1.09
C GLU A 82 4.34 2.47 2.52
N MET A 83 5.65 2.65 2.75
CA MET A 83 6.19 3.08 4.05
C MET A 83 5.55 4.40 4.51
N HIS A 84 5.38 5.37 3.60
CA HIS A 84 4.75 6.65 3.92
C HIS A 84 3.26 6.50 4.27
N ILE A 85 2.52 5.61 3.59
CA ILE A 85 1.13 5.26 3.92
C ILE A 85 1.05 4.59 5.30
N ALA A 86 1.97 3.67 5.60
CA ALA A 86 2.03 2.99 6.89
C ALA A 86 2.30 3.97 8.05
N VAL A 87 3.30 4.85 7.89
CA VAL A 87 3.62 5.90 8.87
C VAL A 87 2.45 6.90 9.01
N THR A 88 1.80 7.28 7.93
CA THR A 88 0.61 8.14 7.97
C THR A 88 -0.50 7.49 8.80
N SER A 89 -0.73 6.20 8.59
CA SER A 89 -1.73 5.42 9.34
C SER A 89 -1.39 5.34 10.82
N LEU A 90 -0.11 5.13 11.15
CA LEU A 90 0.39 5.15 12.51
C LEU A 90 0.14 6.50 13.19
N LEU A 91 0.58 7.60 12.56
CA LEU A 91 0.41 8.94 13.13
C LEU A 91 -1.07 9.30 13.35
N GLN A 92 -1.95 8.86 12.45
CA GLN A 92 -3.40 9.00 12.61
C GLN A 92 -3.92 8.20 13.82
N ALA A 93 -3.45 6.97 14.03
CA ALA A 93 -3.83 6.16 15.20
C ALA A 93 -3.42 6.81 16.53
N PHE A 94 -2.32 7.56 16.53
CA PHE A 94 -1.83 8.33 17.67
C PHE A 94 -2.36 9.77 17.74
N LYS A 95 -3.22 10.19 16.79
CA LYS A 95 -3.76 11.55 16.69
C LYS A 95 -2.67 12.64 16.65
N VAL A 96 -1.53 12.34 16.03
CA VAL A 96 -0.44 13.30 15.86
C VAL A 96 -0.79 14.24 14.71
N ASN A 97 -0.83 15.55 14.97
CA ASN A 97 -1.11 16.57 13.97
C ASN A 97 0.12 16.83 13.07
N ALA A 98 0.41 15.87 12.19
CA ALA A 98 1.54 15.92 11.26
C ALA A 98 1.12 16.14 9.79
N ALA A 99 -0.13 16.50 9.52
CA ALA A 99 -0.68 16.53 8.16
C ALA A 99 0.15 17.37 7.17
N LYS A 100 0.57 18.58 7.55
CA LYS A 100 1.39 19.46 6.69
C LYS A 100 2.75 18.82 6.37
N GLY A 101 3.41 18.24 7.36
CA GLY A 101 4.68 17.53 7.19
C GLY A 101 4.54 16.29 6.31
N LEU A 102 3.46 15.53 6.47
CA LEU A 102 3.17 14.35 5.64
C LEU A 102 2.90 14.71 4.18
N HIS A 103 2.17 15.81 3.92
CA HIS A 103 1.98 16.31 2.56
C HIS A 103 3.29 16.76 1.91
N CYS A 104 4.15 17.43 2.67
CA CYS A 104 5.45 17.91 2.20
C CYS A 104 6.39 16.74 1.89
N SER A 105 6.57 15.82 2.86
CA SER A 105 7.42 14.64 2.72
C SER A 105 7.01 13.75 1.54
N PHE A 106 5.72 13.62 1.24
CA PHE A 106 5.27 12.84 0.07
C PHE A 106 5.86 13.33 -1.26
N PHE A 107 6.06 14.64 -1.42
CA PHE A 107 6.70 15.18 -2.62
C PHE A 107 8.19 14.82 -2.69
N PHE A 108 8.85 14.72 -1.53
CA PHE A 108 10.27 14.43 -1.44
C PHE A 108 10.63 12.95 -1.57
N ILE A 109 9.67 12.03 -1.53
CA ILE A 109 9.90 10.56 -1.63
C ILE A 109 10.62 10.15 -2.94
N TRP A 110 10.49 10.93 -4.00
CA TRP A 110 11.11 10.65 -5.29
C TRP A 110 12.64 10.73 -5.23
N ALA A 111 13.18 11.66 -4.45
CA ALA A 111 14.61 11.91 -4.33
C ALA A 111 15.38 10.72 -3.71
N PRO A 112 14.99 10.17 -2.53
CA PRO A 112 15.69 9.01 -1.98
C PRO A 112 15.53 7.77 -2.87
N GLY A 113 14.37 7.54 -3.51
CA GLY A 113 14.19 6.42 -4.44
C GLY A 113 15.14 6.50 -5.65
N LEU A 114 15.29 7.69 -6.24
CA LEU A 114 16.23 7.92 -7.34
C LEU A 114 17.68 7.77 -6.89
N LEU A 115 18.03 8.37 -5.75
CA LEU A 115 19.38 8.29 -5.19
C LEU A 115 19.76 6.83 -4.91
N LEU A 116 18.88 6.07 -4.25
CA LEU A 116 19.11 4.67 -3.93
C LEU A 116 19.31 3.83 -5.19
N THR A 117 18.52 4.07 -6.24
CA THR A 117 18.67 3.40 -7.54
C THR A 117 20.02 3.69 -8.18
N LEU A 118 20.44 4.97 -8.17
CA LEU A 118 21.72 5.37 -8.75
C LEU A 118 22.88 4.70 -8.01
N VAL A 119 22.85 4.70 -6.67
CA VAL A 119 23.88 4.05 -5.86
C VAL A 119 23.88 2.53 -6.09
N SER A 120 22.71 1.88 -6.10
CA SER A 120 22.58 0.44 -6.43
C SER A 120 23.15 0.11 -7.82
N THR A 121 22.87 0.94 -8.82
CA THR A 121 23.37 0.73 -10.19
C THR A 121 24.90 0.88 -10.27
N LEU A 122 25.49 1.77 -9.47
CA LEU A 122 26.93 1.98 -9.40
C LEU A 122 27.64 0.88 -8.60
N GLU A 123 27.04 0.40 -7.50
CA GLU A 123 27.59 -0.64 -6.64
C GLU A 123 27.47 -2.04 -7.27
N SER A 124 26.37 -2.30 -7.98
CA SER A 124 26.04 -3.62 -8.53
C SER A 124 25.51 -3.48 -9.97
N PRO A 125 26.39 -3.23 -10.95
CA PRO A 125 25.98 -3.07 -12.33
C PRO A 125 25.34 -4.36 -12.86
N TRP A 126 24.18 -4.22 -13.48
CA TRP A 126 23.44 -5.33 -14.07
C TRP A 126 23.95 -5.65 -15.47
N THR A 127 24.21 -6.93 -15.71
CA THR A 127 24.70 -7.47 -16.98
C THR A 127 23.82 -8.62 -17.45
N TYR A 128 23.85 -8.91 -18.74
CA TYR A 128 23.10 -10.02 -19.31
C TYR A 128 23.93 -11.31 -19.27
N ASN A 129 23.43 -12.35 -18.60
CA ASN A 129 24.05 -13.67 -18.59
C ASN A 129 23.52 -14.52 -19.75
N TYR A 130 24.36 -14.76 -20.76
CA TYR A 130 24.00 -15.53 -21.95
C TYR A 130 23.68 -17.01 -21.66
N VAL A 131 24.26 -17.59 -20.61
CA VAL A 131 24.05 -18.99 -20.23
C VAL A 131 22.66 -19.14 -19.61
N GLU A 132 22.33 -18.26 -18.67
CA GLU A 132 21.07 -18.34 -17.94
C GLU A 132 19.92 -17.61 -18.65
N ARG A 133 20.22 -16.78 -19.66
CA ARG A 133 19.32 -15.91 -20.43
C ARG A 133 18.53 -14.95 -19.54
N VAL A 134 19.21 -14.37 -18.55
CA VAL A 134 18.63 -13.46 -17.57
C VAL A 134 19.57 -12.30 -17.27
N CYS A 135 18.97 -11.19 -16.86
CA CYS A 135 19.69 -10.08 -16.25
C CYS A 135 20.13 -10.47 -14.84
N VAL A 136 21.43 -10.34 -14.56
CA VAL A 136 22.02 -10.61 -13.25
C VAL A 136 23.02 -9.51 -12.90
N PRO A 137 23.20 -9.19 -11.62
CA PRO A 137 24.26 -8.28 -11.19
C PRO A 137 25.63 -8.92 -11.43
N GLY A 138 26.60 -8.13 -11.89
CA GLY A 138 27.92 -8.62 -12.30
C GLY A 138 28.67 -9.37 -11.19
N ASP A 139 28.58 -8.89 -9.95
CA ASP A 139 29.33 -9.42 -8.80
C ASP A 139 28.53 -10.36 -7.89
N TRP A 140 27.44 -10.96 -8.40
CA TRP A 140 26.54 -11.84 -7.63
C TRP A 140 27.28 -12.92 -6.82
N PHE A 141 28.40 -13.43 -7.35
CA PHE A 141 29.14 -14.53 -6.73
C PHE A 141 29.77 -14.18 -5.39
N HIS A 142 30.03 -12.90 -5.12
CA HIS A 142 30.78 -12.45 -3.95
C HIS A 142 29.94 -11.71 -2.92
N TYR A 143 28.99 -10.90 -3.39
CA TYR A 143 28.15 -10.05 -2.56
C TYR A 143 26.72 -10.24 -3.06
N SER A 144 25.75 -10.38 -2.15
CA SER A 144 24.34 -10.60 -2.50
C SER A 144 23.89 -9.78 -3.70
N ALA A 145 22.98 -10.32 -4.50
CA ALA A 145 22.17 -9.64 -5.50
C ALA A 145 22.33 -8.12 -5.66
N ASP A 146 21.88 -7.42 -4.62
CA ASP A 146 21.84 -5.99 -4.50
C ASP A 146 21.58 -5.73 -3.01
N SER A 147 22.64 -5.37 -2.30
CA SER A 147 22.65 -5.15 -0.86
C SER A 147 21.66 -4.03 -0.47
N LEU A 148 21.61 -2.97 -1.28
CA LEU A 148 20.77 -1.79 -1.09
C LEU A 148 19.30 -2.11 -1.31
N THR A 149 18.98 -2.84 -2.36
CA THR A 149 17.64 -3.38 -2.59
C THR A 149 17.17 -4.25 -1.44
N SER A 150 18.03 -5.16 -0.98
CA SER A 150 17.69 -6.06 0.13
C SER A 150 17.44 -5.27 1.41
N ALA A 151 18.27 -4.26 1.68
CA ALA A 151 18.10 -3.36 2.81
C ALA A 151 16.81 -2.54 2.73
N ASP A 152 16.45 -2.03 1.54
CA ASP A 152 15.22 -1.26 1.34
C ASP A 152 13.96 -2.12 1.52
N LEU A 153 13.97 -3.34 0.97
CA LEU A 153 12.91 -4.33 1.21
C LEU A 153 12.77 -4.66 2.70
N ALA A 154 13.88 -4.91 3.39
CA ALA A 154 13.89 -5.17 4.83
C ALA A 154 13.34 -3.98 5.62
N LEU A 155 13.77 -2.76 5.28
CA LEU A 155 13.31 -1.53 5.91
C LEU A 155 11.80 -1.34 5.71
N ALA A 156 11.30 -1.54 4.49
CA ALA A 156 9.88 -1.44 4.17
C ALA A 156 9.05 -2.46 4.95
N MET A 157 9.47 -3.73 4.97
CA MET A 157 8.81 -4.77 5.75
C MET A 157 8.79 -4.43 7.25
N CYS A 158 9.89 -3.91 7.80
CA CYS A 158 9.98 -3.51 9.21
C CYS A 158 9.04 -2.33 9.52
N ILE A 159 9.12 -1.25 8.74
CA ILE A 159 8.32 -0.03 8.97
C ILE A 159 6.82 -0.32 8.80
N CYS A 160 6.45 -1.05 7.74
CA CYS A 160 5.06 -1.42 7.51
C CYS A 160 4.53 -2.30 8.65
N SER A 161 5.23 -3.39 8.98
CA SER A 161 4.80 -4.31 10.04
C SER A 161 4.67 -3.62 11.40
N THR A 162 5.69 -2.86 11.81
CA THR A 162 5.66 -2.15 13.10
C THR A 162 4.57 -1.09 13.16
N SER A 163 4.38 -0.31 12.08
CA SER A 163 3.34 0.71 11.98
C SER A 163 1.93 0.12 12.09
N TYR A 164 1.69 -1.01 11.41
CA TYR A 164 0.38 -1.67 11.45
C TYR A 164 0.13 -2.36 12.79
N VAL A 165 1.11 -3.09 13.34
CA VAL A 165 0.99 -3.72 14.67
C VAL A 165 0.72 -2.65 15.74
N ALA A 166 1.46 -1.55 15.73
CA ALA A 166 1.24 -0.45 16.66
C ALA A 166 -0.16 0.17 16.48
N SER A 167 -0.63 0.35 15.24
CA SER A 167 -1.97 0.86 14.95
C SER A 167 -3.08 -0.08 15.45
N ILE A 168 -2.92 -1.39 15.28
CA ILE A 168 -3.85 -2.41 15.77
C ILE A 168 -3.89 -2.41 17.30
N CYS A 169 -2.74 -2.54 17.96
CA CYS A 169 -2.62 -2.53 19.41
C CYS A 169 -3.24 -1.27 20.04
N ARG A 170 -3.05 -0.13 19.37
CA ARG A 170 -3.62 1.15 19.79
C ARG A 170 -5.13 1.20 19.61
N GLY A 171 -5.65 0.65 18.50
CA GLY A 171 -7.07 0.53 18.20
C GLY A 171 -7.81 -0.36 19.20
N TRP A 172 -7.22 -1.49 19.56
CA TRP A 172 -7.78 -2.46 20.51
C TRP A 172 -8.01 -1.88 21.91
N LYS A 173 -7.20 -0.91 22.34
CA LYS A 173 -7.31 -0.30 23.67
C LYS A 173 -8.33 0.85 23.77
N ARG A 174 -8.77 1.46 22.66
CA ARG A 174 -9.53 2.72 22.71
C ARG A 174 -10.77 2.78 21.82
N LEU A 175 -11.03 1.77 20.99
CA LEU A 175 -12.15 1.80 20.05
C LEU A 175 -13.24 0.80 20.44
N PRO A 176 -14.53 1.10 20.19
CA PRO A 176 -15.59 0.12 20.32
C PRO A 176 -15.39 -1.04 19.32
N GLY A 177 -15.83 -2.25 19.70
CA GLY A 177 -15.49 -3.49 18.98
C GLY A 177 -15.83 -3.51 17.48
N SER A 178 -16.92 -2.85 17.06
CA SER A 178 -17.30 -2.75 15.65
C SER A 178 -16.30 -1.93 14.82
N VAL A 179 -15.79 -0.83 15.38
CA VAL A 179 -14.76 0.02 14.76
C VAL A 179 -13.41 -0.68 14.81
N GLN A 180 -13.12 -1.35 15.93
CA GLN A 180 -11.90 -2.15 16.12
C GLN A 180 -11.75 -3.21 15.02
N ARG A 181 -12.78 -4.04 14.79
CA ARG A 181 -12.76 -5.09 13.76
C ARG A 181 -12.51 -4.53 12.37
N ARG A 182 -13.15 -3.40 12.03
CA ARG A 182 -12.96 -2.75 10.72
C ARG A 182 -11.56 -2.17 10.55
N VAL A 183 -10.98 -1.59 11.59
CA VAL A 183 -9.61 -1.05 11.56
C VAL A 183 -8.59 -2.19 11.49
N SER A 184 -8.79 -3.27 12.24
CA SER A 184 -7.92 -4.46 12.21
C SER A 184 -7.90 -5.12 10.84
N LEU A 185 -9.06 -5.41 10.23
CA LEU A 185 -9.12 -5.99 8.89
C LEU A 185 -8.39 -5.14 7.84
N ARG A 186 -8.46 -3.81 7.96
CA ARG A 186 -7.72 -2.89 7.07
C ARG A 186 -6.21 -3.02 7.24
N ALA A 187 -5.73 -3.00 8.48
CA ALA A 187 -4.31 -3.13 8.76
C ALA A 187 -3.79 -4.52 8.33
N GLU A 188 -4.56 -5.58 8.60
CA GLU A 188 -4.24 -6.96 8.23
C GLU A 188 -4.07 -7.14 6.72
N ILE A 189 -4.98 -6.58 5.91
CA ILE A 189 -4.88 -6.69 4.44
C ILE A 189 -3.60 -6.04 3.91
N TYR A 190 -3.16 -4.89 4.46
CA TYR A 190 -1.91 -4.26 4.01
C TYR A 190 -0.67 -5.03 4.47
N ILE A 191 -0.66 -5.51 5.71
CA ILE A 191 0.44 -6.37 6.20
C ILE A 191 0.54 -7.61 5.32
N ALA A 192 -0.59 -8.29 5.11
CA ALA A 192 -0.64 -9.49 4.29
C ALA A 192 -0.17 -9.20 2.86
N ASN A 193 -0.56 -8.07 2.29
CA ASN A 193 -0.09 -7.70 0.95
C ASN A 193 1.43 -7.52 0.94
N ALA A 194 1.98 -6.65 1.79
CA ALA A 194 3.41 -6.37 1.83
C ALA A 194 4.25 -7.63 2.13
N LEU A 195 3.78 -8.50 3.02
CA LEU A 195 4.49 -9.75 3.32
C LEU A 195 4.42 -10.71 2.14
N VAL A 196 3.26 -10.89 1.51
CA VAL A 196 3.10 -11.81 0.38
C VAL A 196 3.91 -11.35 -0.84
N THR A 197 3.96 -10.05 -1.11
CA THR A 197 4.67 -9.50 -2.28
C THR A 197 6.18 -9.49 -2.07
N TYR A 198 6.66 -9.10 -0.89
CA TYR A 198 8.08 -8.78 -0.69
C TYR A 198 8.89 -9.85 0.04
N VAL A 199 8.29 -10.74 0.84
CA VAL A 199 9.06 -11.76 1.59
C VAL A 199 9.78 -12.71 0.65
N LEU A 200 9.12 -13.17 -0.41
CA LEU A 200 9.76 -14.09 -1.35
C LEU A 200 10.82 -13.39 -2.20
N ALA A 201 10.57 -12.15 -2.62
CA ALA A 201 11.58 -11.32 -3.29
C ALA A 201 12.80 -11.14 -2.39
N PHE A 202 12.61 -10.70 -1.14
CA PHE A 202 13.67 -10.56 -0.14
C PHE A 202 14.46 -11.86 0.08
N ALA A 203 13.76 -13.00 0.17
CA ALA A 203 14.40 -14.30 0.30
C ALA A 203 15.26 -14.65 -0.93
N CYS A 204 14.81 -14.32 -2.14
CA CYS A 204 15.61 -14.50 -3.36
C CYS A 204 16.83 -13.56 -3.37
N PHE A 205 16.68 -12.29 -2.99
CA PHE A 205 17.81 -11.34 -2.97
C PHE A 205 18.87 -11.69 -1.89
N THR A 206 18.46 -12.34 -0.80
CA THR A 206 19.35 -12.69 0.32
C THR A 206 19.89 -14.12 0.29
N ASN A 207 19.27 -15.02 -0.48
CA ASN A 207 19.69 -16.43 -0.59
C ASN A 207 20.04 -16.81 -2.03
N ARG A 208 21.33 -17.10 -2.26
CA ARG A 208 21.85 -17.49 -3.57
C ARG A 208 21.17 -18.71 -4.18
N ALA A 209 20.89 -19.75 -3.38
CA ALA A 209 20.26 -20.96 -3.89
C ALA A 209 18.83 -20.71 -4.38
N LEU A 210 18.10 -19.82 -3.68
CA LEU A 210 16.75 -19.41 -4.10
C LEU A 210 16.79 -18.56 -5.37
N PHE A 211 17.72 -17.61 -5.47
CA PHE A 211 17.86 -16.78 -6.67
C PHE A 211 18.20 -17.59 -7.93
N GLN A 212 19.12 -18.56 -7.80
CA GLN A 212 19.52 -19.43 -8.91
C GLN A 212 18.39 -20.39 -9.34
N SER A 213 17.42 -20.64 -8.46
CA SER A 213 16.25 -21.43 -8.81
C SER A 213 15.27 -20.58 -9.63
N ARG A 214 15.23 -20.85 -10.95
CA ARG A 214 14.27 -20.21 -11.88
C ARG A 214 12.83 -20.26 -11.39
N PHE A 215 12.44 -21.35 -10.71
CA PHE A 215 11.11 -21.48 -10.13
C PHE A 215 10.86 -20.42 -9.06
N PHE A 216 11.72 -20.33 -8.04
CA PHE A 216 11.56 -19.36 -6.95
C PHE A 216 11.66 -17.93 -7.46
N LEU A 217 12.61 -17.63 -8.34
CA LEU A 217 12.74 -16.31 -8.95
C LEU A 217 11.48 -15.92 -9.75
N THR A 218 10.94 -16.84 -10.55
CA THR A 218 9.71 -16.58 -11.33
C THR A 218 8.52 -16.32 -10.41
N VAL A 219 8.36 -17.12 -9.34
CA VAL A 219 7.28 -16.92 -8.37
C VAL A 219 7.46 -15.59 -7.63
N ALA A 220 8.68 -15.26 -7.20
CA ALA A 220 9.00 -13.99 -6.54
C ALA A 220 8.64 -12.79 -7.42
N MET A 221 9.14 -12.78 -8.66
CA MET A 221 8.87 -11.72 -9.64
C MET A 221 7.37 -11.64 -9.96
N THR A 222 6.68 -12.77 -10.06
CA THR A 222 5.23 -12.79 -10.32
C THR A 222 4.45 -12.18 -9.15
N LEU A 223 4.79 -12.53 -7.91
CA LEU A 223 4.16 -11.95 -6.72
C LEU A 223 4.44 -10.45 -6.60
N GLU A 224 5.67 -10.03 -6.88
CA GLU A 224 6.06 -8.62 -6.87
C GLU A 224 5.30 -7.82 -7.94
N LEU A 225 5.21 -8.35 -9.17
CA LEU A 225 4.43 -7.74 -10.26
C LEU A 225 2.92 -7.74 -9.99
N LEU A 226 2.41 -8.67 -9.17
CA LEU A 226 1.03 -8.68 -8.70
C LEU A 226 0.78 -7.66 -7.59
N GLY A 227 1.83 -7.07 -7.01
CA GLY A 227 1.73 -6.09 -5.92
C GLY A 227 0.76 -4.95 -6.23
N GLY A 228 0.82 -4.37 -7.44
CA GLY A 228 -0.12 -3.32 -7.84
C GLY A 228 -1.58 -3.77 -7.92
N ALA A 229 -1.85 -5.02 -8.31
CA ALA A 229 -3.19 -5.59 -8.32
C ALA A 229 -3.70 -5.85 -6.90
N LEU A 230 -2.84 -6.38 -6.03
CA LEU A 230 -3.18 -6.64 -4.63
C LEU A 230 -3.37 -5.34 -3.84
N ASN A 231 -2.53 -4.33 -4.08
CA ASN A 231 -2.72 -2.96 -3.59
C ASN A 231 -4.08 -2.42 -4.03
N THR A 232 -4.38 -2.50 -5.33
CA THR A 232 -5.69 -2.10 -5.88
C THR A 232 -6.86 -2.79 -5.19
N CYS A 233 -6.75 -4.12 -4.99
CA CYS A 233 -7.75 -4.93 -4.31
C CYS A 233 -7.92 -4.52 -2.85
N ALA A 234 -6.81 -4.36 -2.13
CA ALA A 234 -6.79 -3.89 -0.76
C ALA A 234 -7.55 -2.56 -0.64
N TYR A 235 -7.25 -1.58 -1.49
CA TYR A 235 -7.94 -0.30 -1.46
C TYR A 235 -9.42 -0.40 -1.84
N ALA A 236 -9.78 -1.23 -2.82
CA ALA A 236 -11.17 -1.48 -3.18
C ALA A 236 -11.95 -2.04 -1.98
N CYS A 237 -11.41 -3.05 -1.30
CA CYS A 237 -12.01 -3.65 -0.10
C CYS A 237 -12.10 -2.67 1.07
N GLN A 238 -11.12 -1.76 1.21
CA GLN A 238 -11.03 -0.90 2.38
C GLN A 238 -11.77 0.42 2.25
N SER A 239 -11.94 0.94 1.04
CA SER A 239 -12.52 2.26 0.85
C SER A 239 -13.93 2.30 1.46
N ARG A 240 -14.23 3.28 2.34
CA ARG A 240 -15.62 3.62 2.68
C ARG A 240 -16.43 3.99 1.42
N TYR A 241 -15.69 4.34 0.38
CA TYR A 241 -16.15 4.65 -0.96
C TYR A 241 -16.37 3.41 -1.84
N ALA A 242 -16.22 2.18 -1.34
CA ALA A 242 -16.50 0.99 -2.12
C ALA A 242 -17.97 0.99 -2.61
N ALA A 243 -18.89 1.43 -1.73
CA ALA A 243 -20.28 1.68 -2.09
C ALA A 243 -20.41 2.74 -3.21
N ALA A 244 -19.62 3.81 -3.15
CA ALA A 244 -19.60 4.84 -4.20
C ALA A 244 -18.94 4.36 -5.51
N LEU A 245 -17.95 3.47 -5.43
CA LEU A 245 -17.30 2.84 -6.58
C LEU A 245 -18.25 1.87 -7.30
N ASN A 246 -19.17 1.25 -6.54
CA ASN A 246 -20.24 0.37 -7.05
C ASN A 246 -21.43 1.12 -7.67
N GLY A 247 -21.44 2.45 -7.65
CA GLY A 247 -22.48 3.26 -8.31
C GLY A 247 -23.56 3.83 -7.40
N ASP A 248 -23.51 3.58 -6.08
CA ASP A 248 -24.39 4.27 -5.12
C ASP A 248 -23.89 5.69 -4.83
N ALA A 249 -24.00 6.55 -5.84
CA ALA A 249 -23.67 7.97 -5.71
C ALA A 249 -24.58 8.69 -4.69
N SER A 250 -25.75 8.14 -4.36
CA SER A 250 -26.70 8.70 -3.40
C SER A 250 -26.16 8.67 -1.97
N ALA A 251 -25.59 7.54 -1.53
CA ALA A 251 -25.05 7.37 -0.17
C ALA A 251 -23.86 8.30 0.08
N MET A 252 -22.99 8.49 -0.91
CA MET A 252 -21.82 9.36 -0.78
C MET A 252 -22.20 10.85 -0.80
N ARG A 253 -23.18 11.25 -1.61
CA ARG A 253 -23.74 12.61 -1.57
C ARG A 253 -24.47 12.88 -0.25
N ALA A 254 -25.20 11.90 0.29
CA ALA A 254 -25.84 12.01 1.58
C ALA A 254 -24.81 12.19 2.71
N ASP A 255 -23.71 11.42 2.70
CA ASP A 255 -22.62 11.56 3.68
C ASP A 255 -21.87 12.89 3.53
N LEU A 256 -21.64 13.39 2.30
CA LEU A 256 -21.01 14.69 2.07
C LEU A 256 -21.92 15.84 2.51
N ALA A 257 -23.21 15.78 2.18
CA ALA A 257 -24.22 16.73 2.66
C ALA A 257 -24.30 16.70 4.20
N ALA A 258 -24.32 15.51 4.80
CA ALA A 258 -24.27 15.33 6.24
C ALA A 258 -22.93 15.74 6.88
N SER A 259 -21.82 15.81 6.14
CA SER A 259 -20.55 16.32 6.66
C SER A 259 -20.46 17.86 6.63
N MET A 260 -21.21 18.50 5.73
CA MET A 260 -21.37 19.97 5.72
C MET A 260 -22.31 20.43 6.83
N VAL A 261 -23.30 19.62 7.19
CA VAL A 261 -24.08 19.81 8.41
C VAL A 261 -23.26 19.27 9.58
N ARG A 262 -22.58 20.15 10.33
CA ARG A 262 -21.83 19.75 11.54
C ARG A 262 -22.74 18.86 12.40
N PRO A 263 -22.42 17.57 12.62
CA PRO A 263 -23.32 16.68 13.34
C PRO A 263 -23.44 17.17 14.78
N SER A 264 -24.51 17.90 15.08
CA SER A 264 -24.95 18.16 16.44
C SER A 264 -25.59 16.87 16.91
N PHE A 265 -24.85 16.08 17.70
CA PHE A 265 -25.47 15.02 18.47
C PHE A 265 -26.35 15.72 19.51
N HIS A 266 -27.61 15.95 19.17
CA HIS A 266 -28.62 16.23 20.18
C HIS A 266 -28.82 14.90 20.91
N VAL A 267 -28.07 14.72 21.99
CA VAL A 267 -28.35 13.64 22.93
C VAL A 267 -29.64 14.07 23.61
N GLU A 268 -30.77 13.53 23.17
CA GLU A 268 -31.99 13.57 23.96
C GLU A 268 -31.69 12.80 25.24
N PHE A 269 -31.36 13.53 26.30
CA PHE A 269 -31.51 13.01 27.63
C PHE A 269 -33.01 12.86 27.82
N THR A 270 -33.52 11.65 27.60
CA THR A 270 -34.83 11.29 28.12
C THR A 270 -34.69 11.39 29.64
N GLU A 271 -35.00 12.56 30.19
CA GLU A 271 -35.22 12.73 31.62
C GLU A 271 -36.28 11.70 31.98
N ARG A 272 -35.85 10.60 32.62
CA ARG A 272 -36.78 9.74 33.33
C ARG A 272 -37.31 10.61 34.46
N ILE A 273 -38.42 11.30 34.20
CA ILE A 273 -39.24 11.87 35.25
C ILE A 273 -39.55 10.68 36.17
N PRO A 274 -39.07 10.68 37.43
CA PRO A 274 -39.46 9.65 38.36
C PRO A 274 -40.98 9.72 38.45
N VAL A 275 -41.63 8.65 38.00
CA VAL A 275 -43.07 8.47 38.22
C VAL A 275 -43.23 8.36 39.72
N THR A 276 -43.57 9.48 40.37
CA THR A 276 -44.09 9.47 41.73
C THR A 276 -45.38 8.68 41.68
N HIS A 277 -45.30 7.41 42.06
CA HIS A 277 -46.45 6.61 42.42
C HIS A 277 -47.16 7.34 43.58
N GLY A 278 -48.13 8.17 43.24
CA GLY A 278 -49.12 8.66 44.18
C GLY A 278 -49.97 7.47 44.61
N THR A 279 -49.68 6.94 45.79
CA THR A 279 -50.58 6.09 46.55
C THR A 279 -51.80 6.92 46.94
N LEU A 280 -52.86 6.79 46.13
CA LEU A 280 -54.21 7.29 46.37
C LEU A 280 -55.13 6.08 46.60
N GLU A 281 -54.98 5.43 47.75
CA GLU A 281 -55.93 4.46 48.31
C GLU A 281 -55.73 4.55 49.84
N SER A 282 -56.72 4.71 50.72
CA SER A 282 -58.17 4.64 50.61
C SER A 282 -58.70 5.10 51.97
N GLU A 283 -59.37 6.25 52.01
CA GLU A 283 -60.13 6.71 53.18
C GLU A 283 -61.61 6.48 52.86
N GLN A 284 -62.15 5.33 53.26
CA GLN A 284 -63.60 5.13 53.30
C GLN A 284 -64.02 4.01 54.26
N GLN A 285 -64.96 4.40 55.14
CA GLN A 285 -65.96 3.58 55.86
C GLN A 285 -65.60 3.02 57.24
N SER A 286 -65.97 3.81 58.26
CA SER A 286 -66.56 3.30 59.51
C SER A 286 -67.80 4.13 59.88
N LEU A 287 -68.97 3.58 59.60
CA LEU A 287 -70.27 3.86 60.23
C LEU A 287 -70.98 2.51 60.39
#